data_AF-A0A1N6ZJ58-F1
#
_entry.id   AF-A0A1N6ZJ58-F1
#
_cell.length_a   1.000
_cell.length_b   1.000
_cell.length_c   1.000
_cell.angle_alpha   90.00
_cell.angle_beta   90.00
_cell.angle_gamma   90.00
#
_symmetry.space_group_name_H-M   'P 1'
#
loop_
_entity.id
_entity.type
_entity.pdbx_description
1 polymer ?
#
loop_
_entity_poly.entity_id
_entity_poly.type
_entity_poly.pdbx_seq_one_letter_code
_entity_poly.pdbx_strand_id
1 'polypeptide(L)'
;MKLTFFIFSLLIISCSSKEKKKKINEPTEIIIEKKITKNNELTNLELTFEEIQDSLRKQLLKSKTNNNLKSSILQELYIRGLVNQEDDKFKFKLPFNLHGFDCGAPDCYSTDIKFNIPVKNPFEFPKKIDFNLKEHGCGIENDILENGTFELVEQSTQFVNYYSKKQKSNLIIIADKRKLYYFADQKPNAIKVDLIDKMFEEYNEKDIEEIAPYQSTTMTTNEYENFIGEE
;
A
#
# COMPACT_ATOMS: atom_id res chain seq x y z
N MET A 1 18.07 26.13 49.61
CA MET A 1 17.97 26.30 48.15
C MET A 1 17.73 24.94 47.52
N LYS A 2 16.54 24.71 46.94
CA LYS A 2 16.17 23.44 46.30
C LYS A 2 16.81 23.42 44.91
N LEU A 3 17.69 22.45 44.66
CA LEU A 3 18.34 22.22 43.37
C LEU A 3 17.52 21.18 42.61
N THR A 4 16.77 21.63 41.60
CA THR A 4 15.94 20.77 40.75
C THR A 4 16.83 20.20 39.65
N PHE A 5 17.07 18.89 39.66
CA PHE A 5 17.72 18.16 38.56
C PHE A 5 16.70 17.99 37.42
N PHE A 6 16.97 18.62 36.27
CA PHE A 6 16.30 18.29 35.02
C PHE A 6 17.14 17.22 34.30
N ILE A 7 16.63 15.99 34.27
CA ILE A 7 17.20 14.89 33.48
C ILE A 7 16.68 15.07 32.05
N PHE A 8 17.55 15.54 31.15
CA PHE A 8 17.32 15.46 29.70
C PHE A 8 17.60 14.02 29.26
N SER A 9 16.55 13.24 29.06
CA SER A 9 16.63 11.94 28.40
C SER A 9 16.87 12.14 26.90
N LEU A 10 18.13 12.08 26.48
CA LEU A 10 18.53 11.87 25.09
C LEU A 10 18.11 10.45 24.68
N LEU A 11 16.94 10.34 24.03
CA LEU A 11 16.59 9.13 23.28
C LEU A 11 17.47 9.09 22.03
N ILE A 12 18.43 8.18 22.04
CA ILE A 12 19.26 7.86 20.89
C ILE A 12 18.37 7.11 19.91
N ILE A 13 17.81 7.82 18.92
CA ILE A 13 17.16 7.19 17.77
C ILE A 13 18.30 6.57 16.94
N SER A 14 18.51 5.27 17.13
CA SER A 14 19.42 4.47 16.33
C SER A 14 18.78 4.24 14.95
N CYS A 15 19.15 5.08 13.98
CA CYS A 15 18.87 4.84 12.58
C CYS A 15 19.68 3.63 12.10
N SER A 16 18.99 2.51 11.85
CA SER A 16 19.59 1.33 11.22
C SER A 16 19.98 1.65 9.77
N SER A 17 21.27 1.46 9.49
CA SER A 17 21.91 1.62 8.18
C SER A 17 21.39 0.57 7.18
N LYS A 18 21.05 1.02 5.97
CA LYS A 18 20.57 0.20 4.85
C LYS A 18 21.59 -0.87 4.43
N GLU A 19 21.30 -2.14 4.71
CA GLU A 19 22.01 -3.26 4.06
C GLU A 19 21.45 -3.52 2.65
N LYS A 20 22.36 -3.66 1.68
CA LYS A 20 22.06 -3.93 0.28
C LYS A 20 21.43 -5.32 0.11
N LYS A 21 20.22 -5.38 -0.45
CA LYS A 21 19.56 -6.63 -0.85
C LYS A 21 20.36 -7.33 -1.96
N LYS A 22 20.84 -8.54 -1.67
CA LYS A 22 21.42 -9.48 -2.63
C LYS A 22 20.28 -10.16 -3.40
N LYS A 23 20.34 -10.18 -4.74
CA LYS A 23 19.42 -10.95 -5.59
C LYS A 23 19.58 -12.45 -5.28
N ILE A 24 18.47 -13.15 -5.05
CA ILE A 24 18.42 -14.61 -5.05
C ILE A 24 17.38 -15.05 -6.09
N ASN A 25 17.83 -15.96 -6.95
CA ASN A 25 17.11 -16.57 -8.06
C ASN A 25 16.12 -17.65 -7.57
N GLU A 26 15.03 -17.80 -8.33
CA GLU A 26 14.19 -18.98 -8.55
C GLU A 26 13.43 -19.66 -7.39
N PRO A 27 12.23 -20.20 -7.68
CA PRO A 27 11.25 -20.58 -6.67
C PRO A 27 11.66 -21.89 -6.00
N THR A 28 11.92 -21.83 -4.70
CA THR A 28 12.01 -23.04 -3.89
C THR A 28 10.59 -23.46 -3.54
N GLU A 29 10.06 -24.48 -4.23
CA GLU A 29 8.97 -25.29 -3.70
C GLU A 29 9.45 -25.86 -2.36
N ILE A 30 8.99 -25.25 -1.25
CA ILE A 30 9.24 -25.82 0.06
C ILE A 30 8.32 -27.02 0.20
N ILE A 31 8.93 -28.18 0.03
CA ILE A 31 8.51 -29.51 0.48
C ILE A 31 8.14 -29.40 1.97
N ILE A 32 6.86 -29.10 2.26
CA ILE A 32 6.29 -29.20 3.60
C ILE A 32 5.74 -30.61 3.85
N GLU A 33 5.54 -31.42 2.81
CA GLU A 33 5.19 -32.83 2.98
C GLU A 33 6.45 -33.71 3.01
N LYS A 34 6.72 -34.27 4.20
CA LYS A 34 7.80 -35.22 4.53
C LYS A 34 9.20 -34.63 4.69
N LYS A 35 9.42 -34.02 5.86
CA LYS A 35 10.67 -34.27 6.60
C LYS A 35 10.41 -34.77 8.02
N ILE A 36 9.44 -35.68 8.15
CA ILE A 36 9.34 -36.58 9.31
C ILE A 36 10.12 -37.84 8.94
N THR A 37 11.45 -37.76 8.97
CA THR A 37 12.28 -38.97 8.93
C THR A 37 13.51 -38.78 9.81
N LYS A 38 13.51 -39.53 10.93
CA LYS A 38 14.66 -39.88 11.78
C LYS A 38 15.48 -38.72 12.33
N ASN A 39 14.99 -38.12 13.43
CA ASN A 39 15.63 -38.13 14.74
C ASN A 39 14.83 -37.25 15.69
N ASN A 40 14.63 -37.73 16.92
CA ASN A 40 13.87 -37.08 17.99
C ASN A 40 14.61 -35.86 18.56
N GLU A 41 14.69 -34.78 17.79
CA GLU A 41 14.92 -33.44 18.34
C GLU A 41 13.89 -32.51 17.73
N LEU A 42 12.81 -32.29 18.48
CA LEU A 42 11.84 -31.24 18.21
C LEU A 42 12.55 -29.91 18.48
N THR A 43 13.32 -29.45 17.50
CA THR A 43 13.81 -28.08 17.50
C THR A 43 12.58 -27.20 17.32
N ASN A 44 12.14 -26.56 18.41
CA ASN A 44 11.24 -25.40 18.34
C ASN A 44 12.00 -24.30 17.58
N LEU A 45 11.95 -24.35 16.24
CA LEU A 45 12.38 -23.24 15.40
C LEU A 45 11.35 -22.13 15.59
N GLU A 46 11.73 -21.14 16.39
CA GLU A 46 11.00 -19.89 16.51
C GLU A 46 11.03 -19.19 15.14
N LEU A 47 9.85 -19.00 14.55
CA LEU A 47 9.70 -18.33 13.26
C LEU A 47 10.14 -16.87 13.37
N THR A 48 10.75 -16.33 12.32
CA THR A 48 11.01 -14.88 12.27
C THR A 48 9.71 -14.09 12.12
N PHE A 49 9.73 -12.80 12.45
CA PHE A 49 8.59 -11.92 12.23
C PHE A 49 8.09 -11.98 10.78
N GLU A 50 8.99 -11.92 9.80
CA GLU A 50 8.65 -11.98 8.39
C GLU A 50 7.99 -13.32 8.00
N GLU A 51 8.47 -14.44 8.56
CA GLU A 51 7.89 -15.76 8.33
C GLU A 51 6.47 -15.87 8.91
N ILE A 52 6.25 -15.28 10.10
CA ILE A 52 4.92 -15.19 10.72
C ILE A 52 3.99 -14.35 9.84
N GLN A 53 4.42 -13.17 9.42
CA GLN A 53 3.62 -12.27 8.57
C GLN A 53 3.30 -12.89 7.21
N ASP A 54 4.25 -13.58 6.57
CA ASP A 54 4.00 -14.28 5.32
C ASP A 54 3.05 -15.48 5.50
N SER A 55 3.11 -16.17 6.64
CA SER A 55 2.15 -17.22 6.99
C SER A 55 0.74 -16.66 7.15
N LEU A 56 0.58 -15.57 7.91
CA LEU A 56 -0.71 -14.89 8.11
C LEU A 56 -1.29 -14.38 6.80
N ARG A 57 -0.49 -13.71 5.97
CA ARG A 57 -0.90 -13.26 4.62
C ARG A 57 -1.44 -14.42 3.79
N LYS A 58 -0.76 -15.58 3.80
CA LYS A 58 -1.22 -16.78 3.08
C LYS A 58 -2.55 -17.30 3.63
N GLN A 59 -2.75 -17.26 4.95
CA GLN A 59 -4.01 -17.67 5.59
C GLN A 59 -5.15 -16.71 5.22
N LEU A 60 -4.93 -15.40 5.29
CA LEU A 60 -5.90 -14.38 4.85
C LEU A 60 -6.25 -14.55 3.38
N LEU A 61 -5.27 -14.75 2.50
CA LEU A 61 -5.54 -14.98 1.09
C LEU A 61 -6.38 -16.26 0.86
N LYS A 62 -6.16 -17.31 1.68
CA LYS A 62 -6.95 -18.54 1.62
C LYS A 62 -8.38 -18.33 2.10
N SER A 63 -8.62 -17.49 3.11
CA SER A 63 -9.97 -17.21 3.63
C SER A 63 -10.81 -16.40 2.65
N LYS A 64 -10.19 -15.57 1.80
CA LYS A 64 -10.89 -14.83 0.76
C LYS A 64 -11.53 -15.75 -0.28
N THR A 65 -12.78 -15.47 -0.64
CA THR A 65 -13.64 -16.30 -1.52
C THR A 65 -13.55 -15.91 -2.99
N ASN A 66 -13.26 -14.65 -3.31
CA ASN A 66 -13.27 -14.16 -4.67
C ASN A 66 -11.99 -14.52 -5.44
N ASN A 67 -12.04 -15.59 -6.23
CA ASN A 67 -10.87 -16.04 -7.00
C ASN A 67 -10.35 -15.01 -8.01
N ASN A 68 -11.22 -14.15 -8.54
CA ASN A 68 -10.84 -13.15 -9.52
C ASN A 68 -9.98 -12.04 -8.91
N LEU A 69 -10.35 -11.55 -7.73
CA LEU A 69 -9.52 -10.61 -6.98
C LEU A 69 -8.21 -11.27 -6.54
N LYS A 70 -8.26 -12.53 -6.08
CA LYS A 70 -7.08 -13.29 -5.62
C LYS A 70 -6.02 -13.48 -6.69
N SER A 71 -6.42 -13.68 -7.95
CA SER A 71 -5.49 -13.91 -9.06
C SER A 71 -5.09 -12.64 -9.82
N SER A 72 -5.70 -11.50 -9.51
CA SER A 72 -5.42 -10.21 -10.15
C SER A 72 -4.35 -9.40 -9.41
N ILE A 73 -3.96 -8.25 -9.98
CA ILE A 73 -3.09 -7.27 -9.29
C ILE A 73 -3.69 -6.72 -8.00
N LEU A 74 -5.00 -6.92 -7.79
CA LEU A 74 -5.75 -6.46 -6.62
C LEU A 74 -5.63 -7.39 -5.41
N GLN A 75 -4.87 -8.49 -5.52
CA GLN A 75 -4.76 -9.50 -4.45
C GLN A 75 -4.47 -8.87 -3.08
N GLU A 76 -3.51 -7.95 -3.03
CA GLU A 76 -3.12 -7.31 -1.76
C GLU A 76 -4.19 -6.35 -1.24
N LEU A 77 -4.77 -5.54 -2.14
CA LEU A 77 -5.89 -4.65 -1.79
C LEU A 77 -7.07 -5.46 -1.23
N TYR A 78 -7.30 -6.67 -1.76
CA TYR A 78 -8.38 -7.54 -1.31
C TYR A 78 -8.06 -8.19 0.05
N ILE A 79 -6.82 -8.65 0.26
CA ILE A 79 -6.37 -9.16 1.57
C ILE A 79 -6.62 -8.11 2.65
N ARG A 80 -6.35 -6.83 2.35
CA ARG A 80 -6.42 -5.69 3.28
C ARG A 80 -7.76 -4.95 3.29
N GLY A 81 -8.82 -5.54 2.71
CA GLY A 81 -10.17 -4.94 2.75
C GLY A 81 -10.36 -3.64 1.96
N LEU A 82 -9.38 -3.25 1.12
CA LEU A 82 -9.42 -2.01 0.33
C LEU A 82 -10.23 -2.17 -0.97
N VAL A 83 -10.45 -3.42 -1.39
CA VAL A 83 -11.40 -3.77 -2.45
C VAL A 83 -12.15 -5.03 -2.09
N ASN A 84 -13.48 -4.96 -2.13
CA ASN A 84 -14.35 -6.11 -1.90
C ASN A 84 -15.38 -6.23 -3.03
N GLN A 85 -15.89 -7.43 -3.27
CA GLN A 85 -17.06 -7.60 -4.13
C GLN A 85 -18.33 -7.46 -3.28
N GLU A 86 -19.20 -6.55 -3.70
CA GLU A 86 -20.55 -6.43 -3.19
C GLU A 86 -21.49 -6.45 -4.40
N ASP A 87 -22.37 -7.46 -4.46
CA ASP A 87 -23.24 -7.75 -5.60
C ASP A 87 -22.46 -7.90 -6.93
N ASP A 88 -22.79 -7.07 -7.92
CA ASP A 88 -22.23 -7.05 -9.27
C ASP A 88 -21.05 -6.07 -9.42
N LYS A 89 -20.50 -5.56 -8.30
CA LYS A 89 -19.45 -4.54 -8.29
C LYS A 89 -18.29 -4.87 -7.36
N PHE A 90 -17.08 -4.56 -7.82
CA PHE A 90 -15.91 -4.39 -6.96
C PHE A 90 -15.93 -2.96 -6.41
N LYS A 91 -16.05 -2.82 -5.10
CA LYS A 91 -16.06 -1.54 -4.39
C LYS A 91 -14.68 -1.26 -3.84
N PHE A 92 -14.11 -0.12 -4.23
CA PHE A 92 -12.81 0.35 -3.78
C PHE A 92 -12.99 1.44 -2.73
N LYS A 93 -12.24 1.33 -1.64
CA LYS A 93 -12.11 2.35 -0.60
C LYS A 93 -10.62 2.48 -0.32
N LEU A 94 -9.99 3.49 -0.90
CA LEU A 94 -8.54 3.68 -0.87
C LEU A 94 -8.22 4.90 0.00
N PRO A 95 -7.87 4.71 1.28
CA PRO A 95 -7.42 5.79 2.14
C PRO A 95 -5.95 6.08 1.84
N PHE A 96 -5.68 7.34 1.52
CA PHE A 96 -4.33 7.86 1.38
C PHE A 96 -4.08 8.84 2.51
N ASN A 97 -3.02 8.61 3.25
CA ASN A 97 -2.58 9.51 4.28
C ASN A 97 -1.31 10.17 3.77
N LEU A 98 -1.18 11.48 3.98
CA LEU A 98 0.03 12.18 3.63
C LEU A 98 1.12 11.81 4.65
N HIS A 99 1.73 10.65 4.44
CA HIS A 99 2.99 10.31 5.06
C HIS A 99 4.06 10.72 4.06
N GLY A 100 4.54 11.96 4.18
CA GLY A 100 5.78 12.33 3.49
C GLY A 100 6.92 11.41 3.93
N PHE A 101 8.04 11.45 3.22
CA PHE A 101 9.26 10.78 3.68
C PHE A 101 9.77 11.38 5.01
N ASP A 102 9.44 12.64 5.31
CA ASP A 102 9.32 13.27 6.64
C ASP A 102 8.59 14.65 6.57
N CYS A 103 7.67 14.81 5.61
CA CYS A 103 7.29 16.14 5.13
C CYS A 103 6.14 16.77 5.94
N GLY A 104 6.41 17.21 7.18
CA GLY A 104 5.87 18.41 7.87
C GLY A 104 4.35 18.72 7.90
N ALA A 105 3.49 17.97 7.22
CA ALA A 105 2.05 18.04 7.33
C ALA A 105 1.65 17.29 8.60
N PRO A 106 0.69 17.82 9.38
CA PRO A 106 0.22 17.10 10.56
C PRO A 106 -0.23 15.70 10.14
N ASP A 107 0.21 14.67 10.88
CA ASP A 107 0.03 13.21 10.66
C ASP A 107 -1.44 12.73 10.49
N CYS A 108 -2.38 13.66 10.41
CA CYS A 108 -3.81 13.49 10.41
C CYS A 108 -4.50 14.01 9.13
N TYR A 109 -3.79 14.49 8.09
CA TYR A 109 -4.40 14.76 6.78
C TYR A 109 -4.60 13.48 5.97
N SER A 110 -5.82 13.27 5.46
CA SER A 110 -6.22 12.10 4.71
C SER A 110 -7.04 12.45 3.46
N THR A 111 -6.77 11.72 2.37
CA THR A 111 -7.54 11.71 1.12
C THR A 111 -8.11 10.31 0.91
N ASP A 112 -9.43 10.16 1.00
CA ASP A 112 -10.12 8.91 0.71
C ASP A 112 -10.67 8.91 -0.72
N ILE A 113 -10.28 7.92 -1.52
CA ILE A 113 -10.79 7.74 -2.88
C ILE A 113 -11.68 6.51 -2.92
N LYS A 114 -12.91 6.69 -3.40
CA LYS A 114 -13.91 5.62 -3.51
C LYS A 114 -14.43 5.52 -4.94
N PHE A 115 -14.51 4.31 -5.46
CA PHE A 115 -15.10 4.04 -6.77
C PHE A 115 -15.55 2.59 -6.88
N ASN A 116 -16.31 2.29 -7.93
CA ASN A 116 -16.81 0.95 -8.20
C ASN A 116 -16.43 0.51 -9.62
N ILE A 117 -16.09 -0.76 -9.79
CA ILE A 117 -15.87 -1.38 -11.09
C ILE A 117 -16.86 -2.55 -11.25
N PRO A 118 -17.59 -2.67 -12.37
CA PRO A 118 -18.45 -3.82 -12.63
C PRO A 118 -17.66 -5.13 -12.60
N VAL A 119 -18.24 -6.18 -12.03
CA VAL A 119 -17.61 -7.50 -11.99
C VAL A 119 -17.51 -8.08 -13.40
N LYS A 120 -16.29 -8.43 -13.79
CA LYS A 120 -15.95 -9.16 -15.02
C LYS A 120 -15.00 -10.29 -14.67
N ASN A 121 -15.11 -11.45 -15.35
CA ASN A 121 -14.21 -12.58 -15.16
C ASN A 121 -13.56 -12.97 -16.51
N PRO A 122 -12.25 -12.76 -16.71
CA PRO A 122 -11.27 -12.23 -15.75
C PRO A 122 -11.48 -10.75 -15.42
N PHE A 123 -10.92 -10.29 -14.30
CA PHE A 123 -10.93 -8.89 -13.89
C PHE A 123 -10.27 -8.03 -14.95
N GLU A 124 -10.93 -6.93 -15.32
CA GLU A 124 -10.42 -5.94 -16.26
C GLU A 124 -10.60 -4.55 -15.71
N PHE A 125 -9.52 -3.76 -15.74
CA PHE A 125 -9.59 -2.33 -15.49
C PHE A 125 -10.35 -1.62 -16.62
N PRO A 126 -11.38 -0.83 -16.31
CA PRO A 126 -12.09 -0.06 -17.32
C PRO A 126 -11.26 1.14 -17.77
N LYS A 127 -11.48 1.62 -19.00
CA LYS A 127 -10.76 2.80 -19.50
C LYS A 127 -11.05 4.09 -18.72
N LYS A 128 -12.21 4.15 -18.06
CA LYS A 128 -12.64 5.27 -17.22
C LYS A 128 -13.28 4.78 -15.93
N ILE A 129 -13.03 5.49 -14.84
CA ILE A 129 -13.60 5.22 -13.52
C ILE A 129 -14.07 6.54 -12.93
N ASP A 130 -15.35 6.65 -12.64
CA ASP A 130 -15.86 7.75 -11.83
C ASP A 130 -15.57 7.48 -10.36
N PHE A 131 -15.10 8.50 -9.65
CA PHE A 131 -14.72 8.38 -8.25
C PHE A 131 -15.26 9.54 -7.41
N ASN A 132 -15.43 9.25 -6.12
CA ASN A 132 -15.63 10.24 -5.07
C ASN A 132 -14.33 10.38 -4.30
N LEU A 133 -13.93 11.61 -4.03
CA LEU A 133 -12.77 11.96 -3.23
C LEU A 133 -13.24 12.74 -2.01
N LYS A 134 -12.71 12.37 -0.85
CA LYS A 134 -12.95 13.06 0.42
C LYS A 134 -11.60 13.44 1.02
N GLU A 135 -11.37 14.72 1.25
CA GLU A 135 -10.24 15.19 2.05
C GLU A 135 -10.73 15.61 3.43
N HIS A 136 -10.03 15.16 4.46
CA HIS A 136 -10.35 15.43 5.85
C HIS A 136 -9.09 15.39 6.70
N GLY A 137 -9.21 15.86 7.94
CA GLY A 137 -8.11 15.83 8.90
C GLY A 137 -7.71 17.19 9.45
N CYS A 138 -6.47 17.26 9.91
CA CYS A 138 -5.95 18.46 10.55
C CYS A 138 -5.78 19.62 9.56
N GLY A 139 -6.20 20.82 9.97
CA GLY A 139 -6.19 22.02 9.12
C GLY A 139 -7.35 22.10 8.14
N ILE A 140 -8.22 21.08 8.06
CA ILE A 140 -9.47 21.11 7.31
C ILE A 140 -10.62 21.37 8.29
N GLU A 141 -11.27 22.53 8.17
CA GLU A 141 -12.43 22.87 9.02
C GLU A 141 -13.67 22.04 8.69
N ASN A 142 -13.87 21.71 7.41
CA ASN A 142 -14.98 20.89 6.92
C ASN A 142 -14.48 19.96 5.82
N ASP A 143 -14.93 18.70 5.85
CA ASP A 143 -14.60 17.70 4.82
C ASP A 143 -14.81 18.26 3.41
N ILE A 144 -13.77 18.14 2.57
CA ILE A 144 -13.84 18.54 1.17
C ILE A 144 -14.29 17.32 0.37
N LEU A 145 -15.39 17.46 -0.37
CA LEU A 145 -15.97 16.39 -1.18
C LEU A 145 -15.90 16.76 -2.66
N GLU A 146 -15.22 15.93 -3.43
CA GLU A 146 -15.12 16.08 -4.87
C GLU A 146 -15.52 14.84 -5.63
N ASN A 147 -15.97 15.05 -6.86
CA ASN A 147 -16.16 14.01 -7.85
C ASN A 147 -15.20 14.22 -9.01
N GLY A 148 -14.73 13.12 -9.57
CA GLY A 148 -13.84 13.11 -10.71
C GLY A 148 -13.97 11.85 -11.57
N THR A 149 -13.21 11.84 -12.65
CA THR A 149 -13.10 10.68 -13.54
C THR A 149 -11.63 10.41 -13.78
N PHE A 150 -11.20 9.20 -13.45
CA PHE A 150 -9.90 8.66 -13.82
C PHE A 150 -9.96 8.11 -15.24
N GLU A 151 -8.99 8.48 -16.08
CA GLU A 151 -8.78 7.91 -17.40
C GLU A 151 -7.51 7.04 -17.39
N LEU A 152 -7.61 5.84 -17.95
CA LEU A 152 -6.48 4.89 -17.98
C LEU A 152 -5.33 5.45 -18.82
N VAL A 153 -4.14 5.57 -18.23
CA VAL A 153 -2.92 6.05 -18.89
C VAL A 153 -2.02 4.90 -19.28
N GLU A 154 -1.80 3.96 -18.36
CA GLU A 154 -0.86 2.86 -18.53
C GLU A 154 -1.34 1.63 -17.77
N GLN A 155 -1.12 0.45 -18.35
CA GLN A 155 -1.46 -0.83 -17.71
C GLN A 155 -0.49 -1.91 -18.15
N SER A 156 -0.16 -2.80 -17.20
CA SER A 156 0.51 -4.07 -17.47
C SER A 156 -0.13 -5.18 -16.62
N THR A 157 0.48 -6.37 -16.62
CA THR A 157 0.11 -7.45 -15.69
C THR A 157 0.56 -7.17 -14.25
N GLN A 158 1.37 -6.14 -14.02
CA GLN A 158 1.95 -5.82 -12.71
C GLN A 158 1.48 -4.48 -12.14
N PHE A 159 0.81 -3.63 -12.93
CA PHE A 159 0.35 -2.34 -12.45
C PHE A 159 -0.75 -1.74 -13.31
N VAL A 160 -1.41 -0.72 -12.77
CA VAL A 160 -2.27 0.21 -13.51
C VAL A 160 -2.00 1.65 -13.05
N ASN A 161 -2.05 2.58 -13.99
CA ASN A 161 -1.90 4.01 -13.77
C ASN A 161 -3.06 4.74 -14.43
N TYR A 162 -3.84 5.44 -13.62
CA TYR A 162 -4.91 6.32 -14.05
C TYR A 162 -4.54 7.78 -13.84
N TYR A 163 -5.09 8.67 -14.65
CA TYR A 163 -4.98 10.12 -14.47
C TYR A 163 -6.35 10.79 -14.47
N SER A 164 -6.59 11.67 -13.50
CA SER A 164 -7.73 12.59 -13.51
C SER A 164 -7.29 13.96 -13.98
N LYS A 165 -7.88 14.43 -15.09
CA LYS A 165 -7.62 15.78 -15.63
C LYS A 165 -8.12 16.89 -14.70
N LYS A 166 -9.27 16.66 -14.04
CA LYS A 166 -9.91 17.67 -13.19
C LYS A 166 -9.10 17.87 -11.90
N GLN A 167 -8.75 16.78 -11.23
CA GLN A 167 -7.95 16.79 -10.01
C GLN A 167 -6.44 16.90 -10.28
N LYS A 168 -6.02 16.84 -11.55
CA LYS A 168 -4.61 16.80 -11.95
C LYS A 168 -3.84 15.75 -11.15
N SER A 169 -4.32 14.52 -11.10
CA SER A 169 -3.76 13.52 -10.19
C SER A 169 -3.65 12.14 -10.81
N ASN A 170 -2.68 11.35 -10.34
CA ASN A 170 -2.50 9.96 -10.75
C ASN A 170 -2.88 8.99 -9.62
N LEU A 171 -3.64 7.94 -9.94
CA LEU A 171 -3.84 6.78 -9.07
C LEU A 171 -3.05 5.60 -9.65
N ILE A 172 -2.16 5.04 -8.84
CA ILE A 172 -1.28 3.94 -9.27
C ILE A 172 -1.42 2.76 -8.31
N ILE A 173 -1.82 1.62 -8.86
CA ILE A 173 -1.92 0.34 -8.15
C ILE A 173 -0.86 -0.59 -8.74
N ILE A 174 -0.02 -1.14 -7.89
CA ILE A 174 1.06 -2.07 -8.28
C ILE A 174 0.80 -3.42 -7.61
N ALA A 175 1.09 -4.51 -8.31
CA ALA A 175 1.03 -5.89 -7.82
C ALA A 175 2.17 -6.19 -6.81
N ASP A 176 2.31 -5.34 -5.80
CA ASP A 176 3.27 -5.45 -4.72
C ASP A 176 2.55 -5.30 -3.37
N LYS A 177 3.07 -5.98 -2.34
CA LYS A 177 2.45 -6.05 -1.01
C LYS A 177 2.27 -4.68 -0.34
N ARG A 178 3.01 -3.65 -0.77
CA ARG A 178 3.10 -2.36 -0.05
C ARG A 178 3.01 -1.12 -0.94
N LYS A 179 2.69 -1.29 -2.23
CA LYS A 179 2.68 -0.18 -3.20
C LYS A 179 1.27 0.18 -3.66
N LEU A 180 0.80 1.33 -3.18
CA LEU A 180 -0.39 2.03 -3.64
C LEU A 180 -0.10 3.52 -3.53
N TYR A 181 -0.22 4.25 -4.63
CA TYR A 181 0.19 5.64 -4.69
C TYR A 181 -0.91 6.53 -5.27
N TYR A 182 -1.02 7.72 -4.70
CA TYR A 182 -1.81 8.82 -5.25
C TYR A 182 -0.92 10.05 -5.39
N PHE A 183 -0.65 10.48 -6.61
CA PHE A 183 0.12 11.70 -6.87
C PHE A 183 -0.85 12.85 -7.14
N ALA A 184 -0.90 13.83 -6.24
CA ALA A 184 -1.65 15.08 -6.44
C ALA A 184 -0.85 16.07 -7.30
N ASP A 185 -1.54 17.06 -7.89
CA ASP A 185 -0.96 18.21 -8.60
C ASP A 185 0.02 17.88 -9.76
N GLN A 186 -0.24 16.79 -10.47
CA GLN A 186 0.53 16.31 -11.60
C GLN A 186 0.08 16.84 -12.95
N LYS A 187 1.06 17.08 -13.82
CA LYS A 187 0.81 17.26 -15.26
C LYS A 187 0.42 15.92 -15.90
N PRO A 188 -0.39 15.92 -16.97
CA PRO A 188 -0.70 14.70 -17.71
C PRO A 188 0.59 13.99 -18.16
N ASN A 189 0.64 12.67 -18.00
CA ASN A 189 1.80 11.82 -18.35
C ASN A 189 3.11 12.11 -17.57
N ALA A 190 3.06 12.89 -16.49
CA ALA A 190 4.24 13.17 -15.67
C ALA A 190 4.76 11.92 -14.94
N ILE A 191 3.85 11.05 -14.50
CA ILE A 191 4.20 9.84 -13.75
C ILE A 191 4.24 8.62 -14.67
N LYS A 192 5.38 7.92 -14.66
CA LYS A 192 5.62 6.64 -15.31
C LYS A 192 5.98 5.59 -14.27
N VAL A 193 5.31 4.44 -14.31
CA VAL A 193 5.39 3.46 -13.20
C VAL A 193 6.80 2.86 -13.05
N ASP A 194 7.49 2.64 -14.16
CA ASP A 194 8.87 2.14 -14.19
C ASP A 194 9.90 3.13 -13.63
N LEU A 195 9.54 4.40 -13.51
CA LEU A 195 10.41 5.44 -12.94
C LEU A 195 10.14 5.72 -11.45
N ILE A 196 9.07 5.18 -10.86
CA ILE A 196 8.70 5.48 -9.47
C ILE A 196 9.80 5.11 -8.48
N ASP A 197 10.42 3.93 -8.62
CA ASP A 197 11.49 3.51 -7.71
C ASP A 197 12.70 4.45 -7.81
N LYS A 198 13.02 4.92 -9.02
CA LYS A 198 14.07 5.90 -9.25
C LYS A 198 13.73 7.27 -8.65
N MET A 199 12.47 7.72 -8.78
CA MET A 199 12.00 8.96 -8.15
C MET A 199 12.21 8.94 -6.64
N PHE A 200 12.01 7.79 -5.98
CA PHE A 200 12.26 7.66 -4.55
C PHE A 200 13.74 7.57 -4.19
N GLU A 201 14.57 6.97 -5.04
CA GLU A 201 16.03 6.92 -4.83
C GLU A 201 16.67 8.30 -4.95
N GLU A 202 16.15 9.14 -5.84
CA GLU A 202 16.65 10.49 -6.12
C GLU A 202 15.97 11.57 -5.27
N TYR A 203 14.95 11.21 -4.46
CA TYR A 203 14.14 12.15 -3.69
C TYR A 203 14.97 13.00 -2.73
N ASN A 204 14.80 14.31 -2.83
CA ASN A 204 15.40 15.34 -2.02
C ASN A 204 14.30 16.27 -1.46
N GLU A 205 13.99 16.08 -0.18
CA GLU A 205 12.99 16.86 0.56
C GLU A 205 13.22 18.40 0.53
N LYS A 206 14.45 18.85 0.28
CA LYS A 206 14.75 20.29 0.18
C LYS A 206 14.38 20.89 -1.16
N ASP A 207 14.06 20.07 -2.15
CA ASP A 207 13.60 20.52 -3.45
C ASP A 207 12.08 20.72 -3.41
N ILE A 208 11.68 21.99 -3.52
CA ILE A 208 10.26 22.38 -3.53
C ILE A 208 9.51 21.90 -4.77
N GLU A 209 10.21 21.47 -5.82
CA GLU A 209 9.60 20.95 -7.05
C GLU A 209 9.37 19.44 -7.01
N GLU A 210 9.94 18.72 -6.03
CA GLU A 210 9.79 17.28 -5.92
C GLU A 210 8.50 16.89 -5.19
N ILE A 211 7.62 16.18 -5.92
CA ILE A 211 6.31 15.79 -5.41
C ILE A 211 6.37 14.36 -4.90
N ALA A 212 6.15 14.19 -3.59
CA ALA A 212 5.95 12.88 -2.97
C ALA A 212 4.49 12.40 -3.17
N PRO A 213 4.26 11.13 -3.54
CA PRO A 213 2.92 10.58 -3.59
C PRO A 213 2.36 10.37 -2.19
N TYR A 214 1.05 10.47 -2.08
CA TYR A 214 0.34 10.01 -0.89
C TYR A 214 0.32 8.49 -0.89
N GLN A 215 0.54 7.90 0.28
CA GLN A 215 0.57 6.45 0.47
C GLN A 215 -0.58 6.02 1.40
N SER A 216 -0.95 4.75 1.34
CA SER A 216 -1.94 4.19 2.25
C SER A 216 -1.24 3.53 3.44
N THR A 217 -1.51 3.99 4.67
CA THR A 217 -1.04 3.30 5.89
C THR A 217 -1.48 1.85 5.89
N THR A 218 -2.73 1.59 5.49
CA THR A 218 -3.27 0.24 5.37
C THR A 218 -2.39 -0.64 4.47
N MET A 219 -1.82 -0.10 3.39
CA MET A 219 -0.89 -0.83 2.51
C MET A 219 0.52 -0.95 3.07
N THR A 220 1.00 0.00 3.87
CA THR A 220 2.38 -0.01 4.38
C THR A 220 2.52 -0.77 5.70
N THR A 221 1.44 -1.02 6.45
CA THR A 221 1.42 -1.85 7.67
C THR A 221 1.96 -3.26 7.43
N ASN A 222 2.84 -3.73 8.33
CA ASN A 222 3.48 -5.05 8.24
C ASN A 222 2.69 -6.14 8.94
N GLU A 223 1.92 -5.77 9.96
CA GLU A 223 1.20 -6.63 10.88
C GLU A 223 -0.12 -7.07 10.24
N TYR A 224 -0.12 -8.24 9.61
CA TYR A 224 -1.28 -8.84 8.96
C TYR A 224 -2.35 -9.27 9.96
N GLU A 225 -2.02 -9.36 11.25
CA GLU A 225 -3.00 -9.56 12.32
C GLU A 225 -4.10 -8.51 12.30
N ASN A 226 -3.81 -7.29 11.82
CA ASN A 226 -4.77 -6.19 11.72
C ASN A 226 -5.87 -6.42 10.69
N PHE A 227 -5.69 -7.38 9.77
CA PHE A 227 -6.67 -7.67 8.70
C PHE A 227 -7.48 -8.94 8.96
N ILE A 228 -7.36 -9.53 10.16
CA ILE A 228 -8.16 -10.67 10.57
C ILE A 228 -9.59 -10.19 10.87
N GLY A 229 -10.58 -10.78 10.19
CA GLY A 229 -12.00 -10.45 10.39
C GLY A 229 -12.53 -9.32 9.50
N GLU A 230 -11.70 -8.77 8.61
CA GLU A 230 -12.16 -7.87 7.56
C GLU A 230 -12.69 -8.69 6.36
N GLU A 231 -14.02 -8.73 6.20
CA GLU A 231 -14.70 -9.29 5.02
C GLU A 231 -15.03 -8.23 3.97
#